data_AF-A0A950MA37-F1
#
_entry.id   AF-A0A950MA37-F1
#
_cell.length_a   1.000
_cell.length_b   1.000
_cell.length_c   1.000
_cell.angle_alpha   90.00
_cell.angle_beta   90.00
_cell.angle_gamma   90.00
#
_symmetry.space_group_name_H-M   'P 1'
#
loop_
_entity.id
_entity.type
_entity.pdbx_description
1 polymer ?
#
loop_
_entity_poly.entity_id
_entity_poly.type
_entity_poly.pdbx_seq_one_letter_code
_entity_poly.pdbx_strand_id
1 'polypeptide(L)'
;MSEPVALIVEDEPSIRRFVRLALEAEGWQVHEAGTLRQGLVDAGTRRPELIILDLGLPDGDGVDDYLRDLRAWSQVPVIVLSARTDEADKIAALDAGADDFLSKPFGVGELMARVRVAQRRRQSAAPGASRFAFGDVEVDLAARLVTRAGASVHLTPTEYRLLTELIANAGKVLTHRQLLKTVWGPTHAEDSHYLRVYMGNLRNKLEAEPARPRHLITETAVGYRLVP
;
A
#
# COMPACT_ATOMS: atom_id res chain seq x y z
N MET A 1 -11.38 19.79 14.86
CA MET A 1 -10.66 19.28 13.67
C MET A 1 -11.72 18.87 12.68
N SER A 2 -11.58 19.17 11.39
CA SER A 2 -12.52 18.71 10.36
C SER A 2 -12.48 17.19 10.26
N GLU A 3 -13.63 16.55 10.06
CA GLU A 3 -13.72 15.11 9.81
C GLU A 3 -12.95 14.77 8.51
N PRO A 4 -12.15 13.69 8.50
CA PRO A 4 -11.44 13.29 7.29
C PRO A 4 -12.42 12.84 6.22
N VAL A 5 -12.20 13.29 4.99
CA VAL A 5 -13.10 13.02 3.87
C VAL A 5 -12.69 11.74 3.15
N ALA A 6 -13.60 10.80 2.96
CA ALA A 6 -13.42 9.62 2.10
C ALA A 6 -14.33 9.70 0.87
N LEU A 7 -13.85 9.20 -0.26
CA LEU A 7 -14.66 9.01 -1.47
C LEU A 7 -14.76 7.52 -1.79
N ILE A 8 -15.99 7.02 -1.95
CA ILE A 8 -16.27 5.66 -2.40
C ILE A 8 -16.71 5.72 -3.86
N VAL A 9 -16.02 4.98 -4.74
CA VAL A 9 -16.35 4.80 -6.15
C VAL A 9 -16.75 3.34 -6.36
N GLU A 10 -18.04 3.07 -6.35
CA GLU A 10 -18.64 1.72 -6.33
C GLU A 10 -20.04 1.82 -6.91
N ASP A 11 -20.44 0.97 -7.85
CA ASP A 11 -21.79 0.99 -8.44
C ASP A 11 -22.78 0.13 -7.66
N GLU A 12 -22.33 -0.90 -6.93
CA GLU A 12 -23.21 -1.77 -6.17
C GLU A 12 -23.70 -1.10 -4.86
N PRO A 13 -25.02 -0.83 -4.69
CA PRO A 13 -25.51 -0.11 -3.51
C PRO A 13 -25.27 -0.85 -2.19
N SER A 14 -25.21 -2.18 -2.23
CA SER A 14 -25.02 -3.02 -1.04
C SER A 14 -23.61 -2.86 -0.48
N ILE A 15 -22.60 -2.96 -1.36
CA ILE A 15 -21.17 -2.82 -1.01
C ILE A 15 -20.88 -1.39 -0.61
N ARG A 16 -21.37 -0.41 -1.38
CA ARG A 16 -21.20 1.01 -1.08
C ARG A 16 -21.77 1.39 0.28
N ARG A 17 -22.99 0.92 0.62
CA ARG A 17 -23.59 1.12 1.94
C ARG A 17 -22.74 0.47 3.04
N PHE A 18 -22.24 -0.74 2.81
CA PHE A 18 -21.39 -1.45 3.77
C PHE A 18 -20.09 -0.68 4.06
N VAL A 19 -19.38 -0.25 3.01
CA VAL A 19 -18.13 0.53 3.14
C VAL A 19 -18.40 1.89 3.80
N ARG A 20 -19.48 2.58 3.41
CA ARG A 20 -19.85 3.86 4.03
C ARG A 20 -20.07 3.72 5.53
N LEU A 21 -20.89 2.77 5.95
CA LEU A 21 -21.19 2.56 7.38
C LEU A 21 -19.93 2.22 8.18
N ALA A 22 -19.00 1.45 7.60
CA ALA A 22 -17.72 1.15 8.24
C ALA A 22 -16.84 2.39 8.43
N LEU A 23 -16.76 3.27 7.43
CA LEU A 23 -15.97 4.49 7.48
C LEU A 23 -16.61 5.56 8.39
N GLU A 24 -17.93 5.77 8.30
CA GLU A 24 -18.67 6.70 9.16
C GLU A 24 -18.53 6.35 10.65
N ALA A 25 -18.56 5.06 10.98
CA ALA A 25 -18.34 4.58 12.35
C ALA A 25 -16.96 4.96 12.92
N GLU A 26 -15.99 5.27 12.06
CA GLU A 26 -14.62 5.67 12.40
C GLU A 26 -14.40 7.17 12.19
N GLY A 27 -15.49 7.94 12.05
CA GLY A 27 -15.49 9.41 12.03
C GLY A 27 -15.16 10.03 10.68
N TRP A 28 -15.28 9.29 9.58
CA TRP A 28 -15.09 9.82 8.24
C TRP A 28 -16.34 10.49 7.70
N GLN A 29 -16.16 11.63 7.03
CA GLN A 29 -17.17 12.19 6.14
C GLN A 29 -17.09 11.48 4.79
N VAL A 30 -18.13 10.73 4.42
CA VAL A 30 -18.11 9.89 3.21
C VAL A 30 -18.89 10.54 2.06
N HIS A 31 -18.26 10.59 0.89
CA HIS A 31 -18.90 10.89 -0.39
C HIS A 31 -18.95 9.63 -1.26
N GLU A 32 -19.99 9.52 -2.08
CA GLU A 32 -20.27 8.35 -2.91
C GLU A 32 -20.34 8.75 -4.38
N ALA A 33 -19.70 7.98 -5.25
CA ALA A 33 -19.80 8.07 -6.69
C ALA A 33 -20.15 6.68 -7.26
N GLY A 34 -21.13 6.62 -8.16
CA GLY A 34 -21.56 5.36 -8.79
C GLY A 34 -20.89 5.06 -10.12
N THR A 35 -19.99 5.94 -10.58
CA THR A 35 -19.29 5.84 -11.86
C THR A 35 -17.84 6.28 -11.68
N LEU A 36 -16.91 5.73 -12.46
CA LEU A 36 -15.50 6.14 -12.46
C LEU A 36 -15.39 7.64 -12.78
N ARG A 37 -16.14 8.09 -13.79
CA ARG A 37 -16.15 9.49 -14.21
C ARG A 37 -16.59 10.44 -13.10
N GLN A 38 -17.68 10.11 -12.39
CA GLN A 38 -18.13 10.92 -11.26
C GLN A 38 -17.11 10.89 -10.14
N GLY A 39 -16.49 9.74 -9.88
CA GLY A 39 -15.44 9.60 -8.88
C GLY A 39 -14.21 10.49 -9.16
N LEU A 40 -13.80 10.68 -10.41
CA LEU A 40 -12.69 11.58 -10.75
C LEU A 40 -13.06 13.05 -10.50
N VAL A 41 -14.27 13.45 -10.88
CA VAL A 41 -14.80 14.80 -10.63
C VAL A 41 -14.87 15.08 -9.12
N ASP A 42 -15.39 14.13 -8.34
CA ASP A 42 -15.51 14.26 -6.90
C ASP A 42 -14.14 14.25 -6.21
N ALA A 43 -13.17 13.47 -6.71
CA ALA A 43 -11.81 13.49 -6.19
C ALA A 43 -11.17 14.90 -6.32
N GLY A 44 -11.42 15.59 -7.44
CA GLY A 44 -10.89 16.95 -7.67
C GLY A 44 -11.59 18.03 -6.83
N THR A 45 -12.92 17.91 -6.68
CA THR A 45 -13.75 18.95 -6.04
C THR A 45 -13.84 18.80 -4.52
N ARG A 46 -13.86 17.56 -4.01
CA ARG A 46 -13.99 17.25 -2.57
C ARG A 46 -12.65 17.14 -1.86
N ARG A 47 -11.56 16.91 -2.60
CA ARG A 47 -10.20 16.69 -2.08
C ARG A 47 -10.17 15.62 -0.96
N PRO A 48 -10.62 14.38 -1.25
CA PRO A 48 -10.65 13.34 -0.25
C PRO A 48 -9.26 13.01 0.29
N GLU A 49 -9.23 12.45 1.49
CA GLU A 49 -8.04 11.93 2.15
C GLU A 49 -7.82 10.44 1.91
N LEU A 50 -8.85 9.76 1.41
CA LEU A 50 -8.86 8.35 1.04
C LEU A 50 -9.87 8.14 -0.09
N ILE A 51 -9.51 7.29 -1.05
CA ILE A 51 -10.44 6.79 -2.06
C ILE A 51 -10.56 5.27 -1.92
N ILE A 52 -11.79 4.78 -1.87
CA ILE A 52 -12.12 3.37 -2.03
C ILE A 52 -12.65 3.21 -3.46
N LEU A 53 -11.95 2.43 -4.29
CA LEU A 53 -12.26 2.27 -5.71
C LEU A 53 -12.61 0.82 -6.02
N ASP A 54 -13.79 0.56 -6.57
CA ASP A 54 -14.04 -0.71 -7.23
C ASP A 54 -13.51 -0.69 -8.68
N LEU A 55 -12.85 -1.78 -9.12
CA LEU A 55 -12.43 -1.95 -10.51
C LEU A 55 -13.52 -2.57 -11.39
N GLY A 56 -14.59 -3.08 -10.79
CA GLY A 56 -15.69 -3.75 -11.47
C GLY A 56 -16.72 -2.83 -12.13
N LEU A 57 -16.53 -1.50 -12.09
CA LEU A 57 -17.52 -0.56 -12.59
C LEU A 57 -17.75 -0.72 -14.10
N PRO A 58 -19.01 -0.65 -14.56
CA PRO A 58 -19.34 -0.89 -15.96
C PRO A 58 -19.00 0.27 -16.91
N ASP A 59 -18.66 1.45 -16.37
CA ASP A 59 -18.46 2.68 -17.16
C ASP A 59 -17.02 2.90 -17.66
N GLY A 60 -16.09 1.99 -17.39
CA GLY A 60 -14.72 2.02 -17.90
C GLY A 60 -13.79 1.01 -17.23
N ASP A 61 -12.50 1.06 -17.57
CA ASP A 61 -11.45 0.29 -16.88
C ASP A 61 -10.93 1.09 -15.68
N GLY A 62 -11.19 0.64 -14.45
CA GLY A 62 -10.77 1.36 -13.24
C GLY A 62 -9.24 1.54 -13.10
N VAL A 63 -8.42 0.73 -13.79
CA VAL A 63 -6.96 0.88 -13.79
C VAL A 63 -6.54 2.01 -14.71
N ASP A 64 -6.98 1.96 -15.97
CA ASP A 64 -6.54 2.92 -16.99
C ASP A 64 -7.35 4.23 -16.94
N ASP A 65 -8.68 4.15 -16.82
CA ASP A 65 -9.59 5.31 -16.89
C ASP A 65 -9.77 6.03 -15.54
N TYR A 66 -9.27 5.47 -14.43
CA TYR A 66 -9.37 6.11 -13.11
C TYR A 66 -8.03 6.22 -12.38
N LEU A 67 -7.36 5.10 -12.10
CA LEU A 67 -6.13 5.13 -11.28
C LEU A 67 -5.03 5.96 -11.95
N ARG A 68 -4.73 5.70 -13.23
CA ARG A 68 -3.68 6.46 -13.94
C ARG A 68 -4.01 7.94 -14.06
N ASP A 69 -5.26 8.27 -14.40
CA ASP A 69 -5.73 9.65 -14.54
C ASP A 69 -5.67 10.41 -13.21
N LEU A 70 -6.11 9.77 -12.12
CA LEU A 70 -6.00 10.34 -10.77
C LEU A 70 -4.53 10.58 -10.39
N ARG A 71 -3.63 9.63 -10.70
CA ARG A 71 -2.21 9.72 -10.34
C ARG A 71 -1.45 10.79 -11.11
N ALA A 72 -1.98 11.27 -12.23
CA ALA A 72 -1.40 12.40 -12.95
C ALA A 72 -1.42 13.71 -12.13
N TRP A 73 -2.31 13.84 -11.15
CA TRP A 73 -2.48 15.07 -10.38
C TRP A 73 -2.71 14.88 -8.86
N SER A 74 -2.92 13.65 -8.37
CA SER A 74 -3.21 13.37 -6.97
C SER A 74 -2.43 12.18 -6.41
N GLN A 75 -1.91 12.38 -5.19
CA GLN A 75 -1.26 11.35 -4.37
C GLN A 75 -2.19 10.85 -3.25
N VAL A 76 -3.50 11.06 -3.37
CA VAL A 76 -4.47 10.54 -2.39
C VAL A 76 -4.36 9.01 -2.32
N PRO A 77 -4.31 8.41 -1.12
CA PRO A 77 -4.32 6.97 -0.97
C PRO A 77 -5.57 6.35 -1.62
N VAL A 78 -5.38 5.33 -2.44
CA VAL A 78 -6.45 4.56 -3.08
C VAL A 78 -6.37 3.11 -2.61
N ILE A 79 -7.45 2.62 -2.01
CA ILE A 79 -7.63 1.19 -1.70
C ILE A 79 -8.57 0.65 -2.76
N VAL A 80 -8.10 -0.35 -3.50
CA VAL A 80 -8.89 -1.00 -4.54
C VAL A 80 -9.73 -2.13 -3.94
N LEU A 81 -10.99 -2.20 -4.32
CA LEU A 81 -11.89 -3.34 -4.13
C LEU A 81 -12.02 -4.06 -5.48
N SER A 82 -12.03 -5.39 -5.48
CA SER A 82 -12.36 -6.11 -6.70
C SER A 82 -12.78 -7.55 -6.42
N ALA A 83 -13.74 -8.03 -7.22
CA ALA A 83 -14.14 -9.43 -7.25
C ALA A 83 -13.15 -10.32 -8.02
N ARG A 84 -12.25 -9.70 -8.82
CA ARG A 84 -11.21 -10.44 -9.52
C ARG A 84 -10.20 -10.95 -8.51
N THR A 85 -10.03 -12.26 -8.46
CA THR A 85 -9.06 -12.91 -7.59
C THR A 85 -7.69 -13.05 -8.25
N ASP A 86 -7.65 -12.86 -9.57
CA ASP A 86 -6.46 -13.05 -10.38
C ASP A 86 -5.36 -12.08 -9.99
N GLU A 87 -4.17 -12.65 -9.85
CA GLU A 87 -2.97 -11.94 -9.44
C GLU A 87 -2.61 -10.83 -10.42
N ALA A 88 -2.83 -11.07 -11.73
CA ALA A 88 -2.54 -10.11 -12.78
C ALA A 88 -3.29 -8.78 -12.58
N ASP A 89 -4.58 -8.84 -12.22
CA ASP A 89 -5.38 -7.64 -11.96
C ASP A 89 -4.89 -6.88 -10.71
N LYS A 90 -4.53 -7.62 -9.65
CA LYS A 90 -3.97 -7.04 -8.42
C LYS A 90 -2.67 -6.30 -8.69
N ILE A 91 -1.77 -6.94 -9.43
CA ILE A 91 -0.49 -6.36 -9.83
C ILE A 91 -0.72 -5.13 -10.71
N ALA A 92 -1.61 -5.21 -11.70
CA ALA A 92 -1.91 -4.09 -12.59
C ALA A 92 -2.42 -2.86 -11.83
N ALA A 93 -3.34 -3.06 -10.87
CA ALA A 93 -3.87 -1.98 -10.05
C ALA A 93 -2.81 -1.32 -9.16
N LEU A 94 -1.99 -2.12 -8.46
CA LEU A 94 -0.90 -1.62 -7.61
C LEU A 94 0.17 -0.89 -8.43
N ASP A 95 0.49 -1.42 -9.62
CA ASP A 95 1.43 -0.81 -10.53
C ASP A 95 0.91 0.50 -11.16
N ALA A 96 -0.41 0.61 -11.35
CA ALA A 96 -1.07 1.85 -11.76
C ALA A 96 -1.17 2.89 -10.64
N GLY A 97 -0.77 2.52 -9.41
CA GLY A 97 -0.63 3.44 -8.28
C GLY A 97 -1.65 3.25 -7.17
N ALA A 98 -2.41 2.15 -7.15
CA ALA A 98 -3.16 1.77 -5.95
C ALA A 98 -2.22 1.54 -4.76
N ASP A 99 -2.66 1.93 -3.57
CA ASP A 99 -1.87 1.83 -2.35
C ASP A 99 -2.04 0.47 -1.66
N ASP A 100 -3.23 -0.08 -1.78
CA ASP A 100 -3.57 -1.41 -1.31
C ASP A 100 -4.73 -1.99 -2.12
N PHE A 101 -4.96 -3.29 -1.97
CA PHE A 101 -6.02 -4.02 -2.66
C PHE A 101 -6.76 -4.94 -1.69
N LEU A 102 -8.07 -5.09 -1.87
CA LEU A 102 -8.95 -5.92 -1.06
C LEU A 102 -9.87 -6.74 -1.96
N SER A 103 -9.77 -8.07 -1.87
CA SER A 103 -10.62 -8.98 -2.65
C SER A 103 -12.03 -9.06 -2.05
N LYS A 104 -13.06 -9.02 -2.90
CA LYS A 104 -14.45 -9.31 -2.53
C LYS A 104 -14.63 -10.85 -2.42
N PRO A 105 -15.32 -11.39 -1.40
CA PRO A 105 -15.90 -10.69 -0.24
C PRO A 105 -14.86 -10.36 0.84
N PHE A 106 -15.05 -9.24 1.54
CA PHE A 106 -14.16 -8.77 2.62
C PHE A 106 -14.94 -8.38 3.89
N GLY A 107 -14.25 -8.41 5.04
CA GLY A 107 -14.81 -8.00 6.33
C GLY A 107 -14.48 -6.55 6.70
N VAL A 108 -15.27 -5.96 7.60
CA VAL A 108 -15.04 -4.60 8.15
C VAL A 108 -13.65 -4.49 8.78
N GLY A 109 -13.25 -5.50 9.56
CA GLY A 109 -11.95 -5.50 10.25
C GLY A 109 -10.77 -5.40 9.29
N GLU A 110 -10.85 -6.09 8.15
CA GLU A 110 -9.80 -6.06 7.12
C GLU A 110 -9.75 -4.71 6.42
N LEU A 111 -10.90 -4.18 5.98
CA LEU A 111 -10.99 -2.84 5.38
C LEU A 111 -10.40 -1.79 6.33
N MET A 112 -10.84 -1.78 7.60
CA MET A 112 -10.38 -0.79 8.57
C MET A 112 -8.90 -0.93 8.92
N ALA A 113 -8.33 -2.14 8.85
CA ALA A 113 -6.87 -2.31 8.96
C ALA A 113 -6.14 -1.59 7.82
N ARG A 114 -6.58 -1.76 6.57
CA ARG A 114 -5.98 -1.12 5.39
C ARG A 114 -6.15 0.40 5.41
N VAL A 115 -7.32 0.90 5.84
CA VAL A 115 -7.59 2.33 6.03
C VAL A 115 -6.64 2.96 7.05
N ARG A 116 -6.45 2.33 8.21
CA ARG A 116 -5.53 2.83 9.25
C ARG A 116 -4.09 2.90 8.75
N VAL A 117 -3.67 1.91 7.96
CA VAL A 117 -2.33 1.91 7.33
C VAL A 117 -2.17 3.07 6.35
N ALA A 118 -3.18 3.31 5.48
CA ALA A 118 -3.15 4.42 4.54
C ALA A 118 -3.07 5.80 5.24
N GLN A 119 -3.78 5.98 6.35
CA GLN A 119 -3.76 7.22 7.14
C GLN A 119 -2.43 7.50 7.84
N ARG A 120 -1.81 6.49 8.48
CA ARG A 120 -0.54 6.66 9.22
C ARG A 120 0.57 7.25 8.34
N ARG A 121 0.56 6.93 7.05
CA ARG A 121 1.50 7.49 6.07
C ARG A 121 1.37 8.99 5.88
N ARG A 122 0.14 9.53 5.80
CA ARG A 122 -0.08 10.99 5.69
C ARG A 122 0.53 11.74 6.88
N GLN A 123 0.47 11.13 8.06
CA GLN A 123 1.03 11.70 9.29
C GLN A 123 2.55 11.48 9.41
N SER A 124 3.06 10.36 8.90
CA SER A 124 4.50 10.02 8.92
C SER A 124 5.31 10.70 7.82
N ALA A 125 4.64 11.28 6.81
CA ALA A 125 5.26 12.15 5.80
C ALA A 125 5.67 13.53 6.34
N ALA A 126 5.79 13.69 7.67
CA ALA A 126 6.51 14.80 8.26
C ALA A 126 7.99 14.69 7.85
N PRO A 127 8.54 15.67 7.12
CA PRO A 127 9.95 15.64 6.72
C PRO A 127 10.82 15.71 7.98
N GLY A 128 11.56 14.64 8.29
CA GLY A 128 12.56 14.66 9.38
C GLY A 128 12.63 13.43 10.28
N ALA A 129 11.76 12.42 10.12
CA ALA A 129 11.93 11.16 10.85
C ALA A 129 13.14 10.39 10.28
N SER A 130 14.34 10.69 10.78
CA SER A 130 15.56 9.95 10.43
C SER A 130 15.58 8.56 11.03
N ARG A 131 14.60 8.20 11.85
CA ARG A 131 14.51 6.91 12.54
C ARG A 131 13.19 6.22 12.26
N PHE A 132 13.26 4.93 11.97
CA PHE A 132 12.11 4.06 11.79
C PHE A 132 12.29 2.82 12.66
N ALA A 133 11.21 2.35 13.29
CA ALA A 133 11.25 1.18 14.15
C ALA A 133 10.08 0.23 13.84
N PHE A 134 10.35 -1.07 13.94
CA PHE A 134 9.38 -2.15 13.80
C PHE A 134 9.85 -3.36 14.59
N GLY A 135 8.97 -3.95 15.41
CA GLY A 135 9.37 -4.97 16.38
C GLY A 135 10.57 -4.53 17.23
N ASP A 136 11.64 -5.34 17.24
CA ASP A 136 12.90 -5.04 17.93
C ASP A 136 13.94 -4.34 17.04
N VAL A 137 13.56 -3.95 15.81
CA VAL A 137 14.47 -3.36 14.82
C VAL A 137 14.36 -1.85 14.84
N GLU A 138 15.50 -1.17 14.91
CA GLU A 138 15.62 0.28 14.75
C GLU A 138 16.53 0.61 13.57
N VAL A 139 16.08 1.54 12.73
CA VAL A 139 16.80 2.00 11.53
C VAL A 139 17.01 3.50 11.62
N ASP A 140 18.25 3.94 11.73
CA ASP A 140 18.64 5.34 11.54
C ASP A 140 19.01 5.57 10.07
N LEU A 141 18.08 6.13 9.32
CA LEU A 141 18.18 6.40 7.89
C LEU A 141 19.25 7.45 7.56
N ALA A 142 19.50 8.41 8.47
CA ALA A 142 20.52 9.44 8.29
C ALA A 142 21.92 8.88 8.53
N ALA A 143 22.10 8.11 9.60
CA ALA A 143 23.36 7.44 9.91
C ALA A 143 23.59 6.15 9.09
N ARG A 144 22.58 5.67 8.38
CA ARG A 144 22.54 4.36 7.72
C ARG A 144 22.89 3.20 8.67
N LEU A 145 22.38 3.29 9.89
CA LEU A 145 22.61 2.30 10.95
C LEU A 145 21.35 1.47 11.16
N VAL A 146 21.50 0.15 11.24
CA VAL A 146 20.43 -0.78 11.56
C VAL A 146 20.82 -1.54 12.82
N THR A 147 19.92 -1.59 13.80
CA THR A 147 20.09 -2.39 15.01
C THR A 147 18.88 -3.28 15.24
N ARG A 148 19.09 -4.40 15.92
CA ARG A 148 18.04 -5.30 16.38
C ARG A 148 18.29 -5.67 17.83
N ALA A 149 17.32 -5.44 18.71
CA ALA A 149 17.46 -5.62 20.16
C ALA A 149 18.73 -4.93 20.71
N GLY A 150 19.04 -3.73 20.20
CA GLY A 150 20.23 -2.94 20.57
C GLY A 150 21.56 -3.38 19.95
N ALA A 151 21.61 -4.50 19.23
CA ALA A 151 22.83 -4.96 18.54
C ALA A 151 22.88 -4.49 17.08
N SER A 152 24.04 -4.01 16.63
CA SER A 152 24.24 -3.58 15.24
C SER A 152 24.08 -4.75 14.25
N VAL A 153 23.30 -4.54 13.20
CA VAL A 153 23.08 -5.51 12.12
C VAL A 153 23.70 -4.98 10.84
N HIS A 154 24.63 -5.73 10.25
CA HIS A 154 25.26 -5.34 8.99
C HIS A 154 24.39 -5.74 7.79
N LEU A 155 24.01 -4.74 6.99
CA LEU A 155 23.34 -4.92 5.71
C LEU A 155 24.27 -4.57 4.55
N THR A 156 24.20 -5.35 3.47
CA THR A 156 24.84 -4.99 2.21
C THR A 156 24.17 -3.76 1.59
N PRO A 157 24.80 -3.05 0.64
CA PRO A 157 24.19 -1.89 0.00
C PRO A 157 22.84 -2.17 -0.68
N THR A 158 22.65 -3.40 -1.20
CA THR A 158 21.40 -3.82 -1.85
C THR A 158 20.33 -4.18 -0.82
N GLU A 159 20.69 -4.89 0.25
CA GLU A 159 19.78 -5.16 1.37
C GLU A 159 19.30 -3.87 2.04
N TYR A 160 20.22 -2.92 2.27
CA TYR A 160 19.87 -1.63 2.84
C TYR A 160 18.91 -0.86 1.92
N ARG A 161 19.19 -0.81 0.61
CA ARG A 161 18.28 -0.18 -0.37
C ARG A 161 16.89 -0.82 -0.36
N LEU A 162 16.81 -2.15 -0.38
CA LEU A 162 15.54 -2.87 -0.30
C LEU A 162 14.78 -2.56 0.99
N LEU A 163 15.47 -2.57 2.13
CA LEU A 163 14.86 -2.22 3.42
C LEU A 163 14.36 -0.77 3.44
N THR A 164 15.15 0.19 2.94
CA THR A 164 14.74 1.59 2.90
C THR A 164 13.56 1.82 1.97
N GLU A 165 13.46 1.09 0.86
CA GLU A 165 12.31 1.16 -0.04
C GLU A 165 11.05 0.64 0.65
N LEU A 166 11.16 -0.48 1.38
CA LEU A 166 10.07 -1.04 2.18
C LEU A 166 9.65 -0.11 3.34
N ILE A 167 10.61 0.57 3.99
CA ILE A 167 10.36 1.54 5.07
C ILE A 167 9.66 2.79 4.53
N ALA A 168 10.20 3.38 3.46
CA ALA A 168 9.57 4.50 2.77
C ALA A 168 8.15 4.13 2.34
N ASN A 169 7.91 2.84 2.14
CA ASN A 169 6.63 2.29 1.77
C ASN A 169 5.85 1.50 2.82
N ALA A 170 6.16 1.66 4.11
CA ALA A 170 5.59 0.83 5.18
C ALA A 170 4.06 0.71 5.07
N GLY A 171 3.59 -0.53 5.18
CA GLY A 171 2.19 -0.92 5.12
C GLY A 171 1.60 -1.13 3.71
N LYS A 172 2.22 -0.62 2.64
CA LYS A 172 1.76 -0.87 1.26
C LYS A 172 2.30 -2.19 0.72
N VAL A 173 1.53 -2.79 -0.17
CA VAL A 173 2.05 -3.85 -1.04
C VAL A 173 2.92 -3.20 -2.10
N LEU A 174 4.17 -3.61 -2.17
CA LEU A 174 5.04 -3.30 -3.30
C LEU A 174 5.14 -4.54 -4.19
N THR A 175 4.81 -4.37 -5.46
CA THR A 175 4.89 -5.45 -6.44
C THR A 175 6.34 -5.87 -6.66
N HIS A 176 6.56 -7.11 -7.11
CA HIS A 176 7.89 -7.57 -7.52
C HIS A 176 8.55 -6.59 -8.52
N ARG A 177 7.78 -6.09 -9.49
CA ARG A 177 8.24 -5.16 -10.51
C ARG A 177 8.65 -3.80 -9.95
N GLN A 178 7.85 -3.25 -9.03
CA GLN A 178 8.16 -1.98 -8.34
C GLN A 178 9.47 -2.08 -7.56
N LEU A 179 9.64 -3.16 -6.78
CA LEU A 179 10.84 -3.40 -5.98
C LEU A 179 12.09 -3.59 -6.86
N LEU A 180 11.98 -4.43 -7.90
CA LEU A 180 13.10 -4.67 -8.83
C LEU A 180 13.54 -3.39 -9.53
N LYS A 181 12.59 -2.63 -10.09
CA LYS A 181 12.87 -1.38 -10.79
C LYS A 181 13.55 -0.35 -9.89
N THR A 182 13.14 -0.26 -8.63
CA THR A 182 13.65 0.78 -7.72
C THR A 182 15.00 0.41 -7.12
N VAL A 183 15.20 -0.86 -6.75
CA VAL A 183 16.44 -1.29 -6.06
C VAL A 183 17.56 -1.64 -7.06
N TRP A 184 17.22 -2.24 -8.21
CA TRP A 184 18.18 -2.70 -9.24
C TRP A 184 18.12 -1.95 -10.57
N GLY A 185 17.09 -1.15 -10.80
CA GLY A 185 16.90 -0.41 -12.06
C GLY A 185 16.02 -1.16 -13.08
N PRO A 186 15.59 -0.46 -14.16
CA PRO A 186 14.59 -0.96 -15.10
C PRO A 186 15.05 -2.18 -15.93
N THR A 187 16.35 -2.42 -16.06
CA THR A 187 16.90 -3.57 -16.82
C THR A 187 16.73 -4.90 -16.10
N HIS A 188 16.44 -4.90 -14.80
CA HIS A 188 16.34 -6.10 -13.96
C HIS A 188 14.90 -6.41 -13.53
N ALA A 189 13.90 -5.80 -14.20
CA ALA A 189 12.49 -5.88 -13.80
C ALA A 189 11.89 -7.30 -13.82
N GLU A 190 12.53 -8.26 -14.49
CA GLU A 190 12.08 -9.65 -14.58
C GLU A 190 12.90 -10.63 -13.72
N ASP A 191 13.96 -10.17 -13.06
CA ASP A 191 14.86 -11.02 -12.27
C ASP A 191 14.33 -11.31 -10.85
N SER A 192 13.10 -11.84 -10.78
CA SER A 192 12.37 -12.10 -9.52
C SER A 192 13.12 -13.00 -8.52
N HIS A 193 14.06 -13.83 -9.00
CA HIS A 193 14.89 -14.69 -8.16
C HIS A 193 15.82 -13.89 -7.23
N TYR A 194 16.38 -12.76 -7.69
CA TYR A 194 17.22 -11.91 -6.83
C TYR A 194 16.43 -11.36 -5.66
N LEU A 195 15.25 -10.81 -5.93
CA LEU A 195 14.41 -10.22 -4.90
C LEU A 195 14.06 -11.23 -3.80
N ARG A 196 13.79 -12.50 -4.15
CA ARG A 196 13.55 -13.57 -3.17
C ARG A 196 14.78 -13.85 -2.29
N VAL A 197 15.98 -13.91 -2.87
CA VAL A 197 17.23 -14.13 -2.12
C VAL A 197 17.48 -12.99 -1.13
N TYR A 198 17.40 -11.74 -1.60
CA TYR A 198 17.64 -10.57 -0.75
C TYR A 198 16.56 -10.39 0.32
N MET A 199 15.30 -10.72 0.03
CA MET A 199 14.25 -10.77 1.06
C MET A 199 14.53 -11.86 2.11
N GLY A 200 14.97 -13.04 1.69
CA GLY A 200 15.41 -14.10 2.60
C GLY A 200 16.54 -13.66 3.52
N ASN A 201 17.54 -12.94 2.98
CA ASN A 201 18.62 -12.38 3.77
C ASN A 201 18.14 -11.33 4.78
N LEU A 202 17.24 -10.42 4.38
CA LEU A 202 16.65 -9.45 5.29
C LEU A 202 15.89 -10.15 6.43
N ARG A 203 15.08 -11.16 6.12
CA ARG A 203 14.36 -11.94 7.15
C ARG A 203 15.31 -12.62 8.11
N ASN A 204 16.37 -13.27 7.61
CA ASN A 204 17.38 -13.92 8.45
C ASN A 204 18.07 -12.94 9.42
N LYS A 205 18.19 -11.67 9.04
CA LYS A 205 18.86 -10.64 9.85
C LYS A 205 17.91 -9.89 10.79
N LEU A 206 16.65 -9.69 10.39
CA LEU A 206 15.74 -8.73 11.02
C LEU A 206 14.53 -9.36 11.69
N GLU A 207 14.06 -10.52 11.21
CA GLU A 207 12.93 -11.23 11.83
C GLU A 207 13.39 -12.06 13.03
N ALA A 208 12.50 -12.24 14.01
CA ALA A 208 12.73 -13.18 15.09
C ALA A 208 12.70 -14.64 14.60
N GLU A 209 11.75 -14.95 13.72
CA GLU A 209 11.59 -16.25 13.08
C GLU A 209 11.53 -16.05 11.56
N PRO A 210 12.64 -16.20 10.80
CA PRO A 210 12.68 -15.89 9.37
C PRO A 210 11.67 -16.67 8.52
N ALA A 211 11.33 -17.90 8.93
CA ALA A 211 10.34 -18.74 8.27
C ALA A 211 8.88 -18.34 8.56
N ARG A 212 8.64 -17.52 9.60
CA ARG A 212 7.33 -17.02 10.01
C ARG A 212 7.42 -15.50 10.21
N PRO A 213 7.68 -14.75 9.12
CA PRO A 213 7.94 -13.31 9.21
C PRO A 213 6.73 -12.58 9.78
N ARG A 214 6.97 -11.66 10.71
CA ARG A 214 5.92 -10.80 11.30
C ARG A 214 5.86 -9.43 10.64
N HIS A 215 6.97 -8.98 10.07
CA HIS A 215 7.14 -7.63 9.56
C HIS A 215 7.34 -7.63 8.05
N LEU A 216 8.21 -8.49 7.51
CA LEU A 216 8.51 -8.59 6.09
C LEU A 216 7.61 -9.63 5.44
N ILE A 217 6.37 -9.26 5.16
CA ILE A 217 5.30 -10.16 4.71
C ILE A 217 5.41 -10.42 3.21
N THR A 218 5.29 -11.69 2.81
CA THR A 218 5.07 -12.05 1.40
C THR A 218 3.60 -11.90 1.08
N GLU A 219 3.30 -11.10 0.05
CA GLU A 219 1.99 -11.08 -0.60
C GLU A 219 2.10 -12.05 -1.78
N THR A 220 1.57 -13.27 -1.62
CA THR A 220 1.84 -14.38 -2.54
C THR A 220 1.65 -13.97 -3.98
N ALA A 221 2.73 -14.12 -4.75
CA ALA A 221 2.84 -13.86 -6.18
C ALA A 221 2.75 -12.34 -6.56
N VAL A 222 2.09 -11.51 -5.76
CA VAL A 222 2.06 -10.05 -5.94
C VAL A 222 3.40 -9.38 -5.60
N GLY A 223 3.95 -9.63 -4.40
CA GLY A 223 5.16 -8.95 -3.93
C GLY A 223 5.36 -9.00 -2.42
N TYR A 224 5.73 -7.87 -1.81
CA TYR A 224 6.07 -7.79 -0.38
C TYR A 224 5.48 -6.56 0.30
N ARG A 225 5.28 -6.67 1.62
CA ARG A 225 4.77 -5.59 2.48
C ARG A 225 5.60 -5.55 3.76
N LEU A 226 5.97 -4.35 4.23
CA LEU A 226 6.52 -4.15 5.58
C LEU A 226 5.38 -3.78 6.54
N VAL A 227 5.21 -4.55 7.61
CA VAL A 227 4.27 -4.30 8.70
C VAL A 227 5.06 -3.91 9.96
N PRO A 228 4.88 -2.69 10.49
CA PRO A 228 5.58 -2.23 11.69
C PRO A 228 5.27 -3.06 12.95
#